data_AF-A0A2R4XHJ5-F1
#
_entry.id   AF-A0A2R4XHJ5-F1
#
_cell.length_a   1.000
_cell.length_b   1.000
_cell.length_c   1.000
_cell.angle_alpha   90.00
_cell.angle_beta   90.00
_cell.angle_gamma   90.00
#
_symmetry.space_group_name_H-M   'P 1'
#
loop_
_entity.id
_entity.type
_entity.pdbx_description
1 polymer ?
#
loop_
_entity_poly.entity_id
_entity_poly.type
_entity_poly.pdbx_seq_one_letter_code
_entity_poly.pdbx_strand_id
1 'polypeptide(L)'
;MFMHKVLKNSFVRATGLICALALAGCAGIKPGESPSSQFTVPLTVKQTYDRAMAQTQYCLVTNDNFPVKADITADGQQAQIEVLMTFTSEVMARVDMQALSANSTRVDVQMWGENVWNQSAVDAMQAAIQFGVPSCTNYFPGPETSNQTIIKRRR
;
A
#
# COMPACT_ATOMS: atom_id res chain seq x y z
N MET A 1 -54.24 36.37 -34.22
CA MET A 1 -55.12 35.55 -35.07
C MET A 1 -54.43 34.20 -35.28
N PHE A 2 -55.07 33.13 -34.78
CA PHE A 2 -54.90 31.70 -35.07
C PHE A 2 -53.55 30.97 -34.89
N MET A 3 -53.55 30.15 -33.82
CA MET A 3 -52.98 28.80 -33.76
C MET A 3 -53.32 27.96 -35.01
N HIS A 4 -52.44 27.01 -35.36
CA HIS A 4 -52.76 25.59 -35.66
C HIS A 4 -51.44 24.82 -35.90
N LYS A 5 -51.08 23.87 -35.01
CA LYS A 5 -51.24 22.39 -35.15
C LYS A 5 -50.31 21.76 -36.20
N VAL A 6 -49.26 21.01 -35.83
CA VAL A 6 -49.20 19.61 -35.32
C VAL A 6 -48.89 18.60 -36.44
N LEU A 7 -47.80 17.83 -36.28
CA LEU A 7 -47.64 16.36 -36.50
C LEU A 7 -46.15 16.02 -36.62
N LYS A 8 -45.58 15.33 -35.62
CA LYS A 8 -45.20 13.90 -35.63
C LYS A 8 -44.15 13.53 -36.68
N ASN A 9 -42.95 13.18 -36.21
CA ASN A 9 -42.08 12.14 -36.80
C ASN A 9 -41.17 11.63 -35.66
N SER A 10 -41.42 10.44 -35.14
CA SER A 10 -40.89 9.14 -35.63
C SER A 10 -39.59 8.78 -34.92
N PHE A 11 -39.75 8.06 -33.82
CA PHE A 11 -39.04 6.83 -33.47
C PHE A 11 -37.64 6.65 -34.10
N VAL A 12 -36.59 6.94 -33.34
CA VAL A 12 -35.31 6.25 -33.49
C VAL A 12 -34.86 5.79 -32.11
N ARG A 13 -35.21 4.53 -31.79
CA ARG A 13 -34.48 3.73 -30.81
C ARG A 13 -33.09 3.46 -31.41
N ALA A 14 -32.07 4.14 -30.92
CA ALA A 14 -30.68 3.76 -31.15
C ALA A 14 -30.05 3.46 -29.78
N THR A 15 -30.23 2.22 -29.35
CA THR A 15 -29.44 1.59 -28.30
C THR A 15 -28.00 1.53 -28.79
N GLY A 16 -27.18 2.47 -28.33
CA GLY A 16 -25.75 2.53 -28.60
C GLY A 16 -25.03 3.00 -27.34
N LEU A 17 -25.07 2.17 -26.30
CA LEU A 17 -24.28 2.35 -25.09
C LEU A 17 -22.80 2.12 -25.48
N ILE A 18 -22.14 3.16 -25.98
CA ILE A 18 -20.69 3.14 -26.18
C ILE A 18 -20.08 3.25 -24.78
N CYS A 19 -19.90 2.09 -24.15
CA CYS A 19 -19.03 1.93 -22.98
C CYS A 19 -17.59 2.17 -23.41
N ALA A 20 -17.19 3.43 -23.53
CA ALA A 20 -15.79 3.82 -23.35
C ALA A 20 -15.52 3.85 -21.84
N LEU A 21 -15.59 2.67 -21.21
CA LEU A 21 -15.25 2.52 -19.79
C LEU A 21 -13.73 2.54 -19.67
N ALA A 22 -13.27 3.58 -18.98
CA ALA A 22 -11.94 3.82 -18.48
C ALA A 22 -11.13 2.54 -18.22
N LEU A 23 -9.99 2.42 -18.91
CA LEU A 23 -8.83 1.67 -18.43
C LEU A 23 -8.20 2.42 -17.23
N ALA A 24 -9.01 2.74 -16.20
CA ALA A 24 -8.45 3.19 -14.93
C ALA A 24 -7.64 2.00 -14.40
N GLY A 25 -6.31 2.16 -14.42
CA GLY A 25 -5.35 1.09 -14.19
C GLY A 25 -5.59 0.44 -12.84
N CYS A 26 -5.63 -0.89 -12.81
CA CYS A 26 -5.61 -1.67 -11.57
C CYS A 26 -4.22 -1.68 -10.89
N ALA A 27 -3.40 -0.65 -11.15
CA ALA A 27 -2.03 -0.55 -10.68
C ALA A 27 -1.98 0.17 -9.34
N GLY A 28 -1.07 -0.25 -8.47
CA GLY A 28 -0.92 0.29 -7.13
C GLY A 28 -1.77 -0.42 -6.07
N ILE A 29 -1.57 0.03 -4.84
CA ILE A 29 -2.19 -0.52 -3.65
C ILE A 29 -3.71 -0.46 -3.72
N LYS A 30 -4.35 -1.59 -3.44
CA LYS A 30 -5.80 -1.74 -3.34
C LYS A 30 -6.20 -2.01 -1.88
N PRO A 31 -6.99 -1.12 -1.24
CA PRO A 31 -7.43 -1.32 0.13
C PRO A 31 -8.14 -2.67 0.31
N GLY A 32 -7.69 -3.47 1.28
CA GLY A 32 -8.27 -4.78 1.61
C GLY A 32 -7.81 -5.96 0.74
N GLU A 33 -7.12 -5.71 -0.38
CA GLU A 33 -6.58 -6.77 -1.26
C GLU A 33 -5.05 -6.82 -1.22
N SER A 34 -4.40 -5.66 -1.10
CA SER A 34 -2.96 -5.54 -1.08
C SER A 34 -2.33 -6.17 0.17
N PRO A 35 -1.22 -6.93 0.02
CA PRO A 35 -0.44 -7.44 1.14
C PRO A 35 -0.09 -6.34 2.13
N SER A 36 -0.28 -6.62 3.42
CA SER A 36 -0.05 -5.64 4.48
C SER A 36 0.31 -6.30 5.80
N SER A 37 0.94 -5.52 6.69
CA SER A 37 1.21 -5.91 8.07
C SER A 37 1.10 -4.69 8.97
N GLN A 38 0.47 -4.87 10.14
CA GLN A 38 0.46 -3.89 11.21
C GLN A 38 1.23 -4.46 12.40
N PHE A 39 2.16 -3.69 12.95
CA PHE A 39 2.93 -4.09 14.13
C PHE A 39 3.30 -2.88 14.98
N THR A 40 3.85 -3.12 16.17
CA THR A 40 4.33 -2.08 17.08
C THR A 40 5.81 -2.30 17.37
N VAL A 41 6.58 -1.23 17.41
CA VAL A 41 8.00 -1.25 17.76
C VAL A 41 8.31 -0.34 18.95
N PRO A 42 9.26 -0.71 19.82
CA PRO A 42 9.67 0.09 20.97
C PRO A 42 10.65 1.20 20.54
N LEU A 43 10.27 1.98 19.54
CA LEU A 43 11.05 3.05 18.94
C LEU A 43 10.21 4.33 18.83
N THR A 44 10.88 5.47 18.79
CA THR A 44 10.26 6.74 18.40
C THR A 44 9.83 6.71 16.93
N VAL A 45 8.87 7.57 16.54
CA VAL A 45 8.44 7.71 15.13
C VAL A 45 9.63 8.04 14.23
N LYS A 46 10.52 8.95 14.67
CA LYS A 46 11.71 9.32 13.89
C LYS A 46 12.65 8.14 13.65
N GLN A 47 12.98 7.36 14.69
CA GLN A 47 13.84 6.18 14.52
C GLN A 47 13.21 5.12 13.61
N THR A 48 11.90 4.95 13.72
CA THR A 48 11.12 4.04 12.87
C THR A 48 11.16 4.50 11.41
N TYR A 49 10.96 5.80 11.17
CA TYR A 49 11.04 6.44 9.86
C TYR A 49 12.42 6.28 9.23
N ASP A 50 13.49 6.55 9.98
CA ASP A 50 14.85 6.44 9.47
C ASP A 50 15.16 4.99 9.00
N ARG A 51 14.67 3.97 9.74
CA ARG A 51 14.83 2.55 9.36
C ARG A 51 13.99 2.17 8.14
N ALA A 52 12.73 2.62 8.09
CA ALA A 52 11.83 2.37 6.97
C ALA A 52 12.35 3.04 5.67
N MET A 53 12.91 4.24 5.78
CA MET A 53 13.52 4.96 4.67
C MET A 53 14.76 4.24 4.15
N ALA A 54 15.64 3.78 5.05
CA ALA A 54 16.82 3.00 4.67
C ALA A 54 16.44 1.72 3.89
N GLN A 55 15.43 0.98 4.35
CA GLN A 55 14.92 -0.18 3.63
C GLN A 55 14.31 0.17 2.27
N THR A 56 13.51 1.24 2.21
CA THR A 56 12.91 1.74 0.97
C THR A 56 13.98 2.05 -0.07
N GLN A 57 14.99 2.83 0.31
CA GLN A 57 16.10 3.20 -0.58
C GLN A 57 16.91 1.98 -1.03
N TYR A 58 17.13 1.01 -0.13
CA TYR A 58 17.97 -0.15 -0.41
C TYR A 58 17.30 -1.19 -1.32
N CYS A 59 15.98 -1.39 -1.20
CA CYS A 59 15.29 -2.50 -1.86
C CYS A 59 14.19 -2.11 -2.83
N LEU A 60 13.57 -0.94 -2.65
CA LEU A 60 12.36 -0.56 -3.39
C LEU A 60 12.65 0.45 -4.49
N VAL A 61 13.82 1.09 -4.48
CA VAL A 61 14.14 2.20 -5.42
C VAL A 61 15.36 1.88 -6.30
N THR A 62 16.24 0.98 -5.87
CA THR A 62 17.63 0.87 -6.32
C THR A 62 17.85 0.62 -7.81
N ASN A 63 16.95 -0.10 -8.49
CA ASN A 63 17.12 -0.45 -9.90
C ASN A 63 16.31 0.43 -10.86
N ASP A 64 15.14 0.89 -10.43
CA ASP A 64 14.16 1.54 -11.30
C ASP A 64 13.96 3.03 -10.97
N ASN A 65 14.64 3.55 -9.94
CA ASN A 65 14.56 4.93 -9.46
C ASN A 65 13.11 5.42 -9.25
N PHE A 66 12.28 4.57 -8.64
CA PHE A 66 10.90 4.92 -8.33
C PHE A 66 10.84 6.17 -7.44
N PRO A 67 9.98 7.16 -7.75
CA PRO A 67 9.81 8.34 -6.90
C PRO A 67 9.37 7.96 -5.49
N VAL A 68 9.96 8.62 -4.49
CA VAL A 68 9.58 8.47 -3.08
C VAL A 68 9.02 9.78 -2.57
N LYS A 69 7.83 9.72 -1.98
CA LYS A 69 7.25 10.82 -1.20
C LYS A 69 7.33 10.42 0.27
N ALA A 70 7.94 11.26 1.10
CA ALA A 70 8.09 10.98 2.51
C ALA A 70 7.93 12.24 3.34
N ASP A 71 7.20 12.12 4.45
CA ASP A 71 6.85 13.24 5.31
C ASP A 71 6.82 12.80 6.79
N ILE A 72 7.08 13.76 7.67
CA ILE A 72 6.92 13.63 9.12
C ILE A 72 6.19 14.88 9.61
N THR A 73 5.16 14.70 10.43
CA THR A 73 4.40 15.84 10.96
C THR A 73 5.28 16.72 11.84
N ALA A 74 4.95 18.01 11.92
CA ALA A 74 5.75 18.99 12.67
C ALA A 74 5.90 18.65 14.16
N ASP A 75 4.93 17.95 14.74
CA ASP A 75 4.95 17.45 16.13
C ASP A 75 5.70 16.11 16.29
N GLY A 76 6.17 15.52 15.19
CA GLY A 76 6.88 14.25 15.14
C GLY A 76 6.04 13.03 15.52
N GLN A 77 4.71 13.15 15.59
CA GLN A 77 3.83 12.07 16.04
C GLN A 77 3.41 11.13 14.92
N GLN A 78 3.52 11.54 13.66
CA GLN A 78 3.16 10.76 12.50
C GLN A 78 4.23 10.87 11.41
N ALA A 79 4.45 9.79 10.67
CA ALA A 79 5.28 9.83 9.47
C ALA A 79 4.70 8.90 8.42
N GLN A 80 4.96 9.22 7.15
CA GLN A 80 4.54 8.42 6.01
C GLN A 80 5.67 8.33 4.98
N ILE A 81 5.81 7.16 4.36
CA ILE A 81 6.66 6.93 3.20
C ILE A 81 5.81 6.26 2.12
N GLU A 82 5.79 6.81 0.92
CA GLU A 82 5.14 6.26 -0.27
C GLU A 82 6.16 6.09 -1.39
N VAL A 83 6.19 4.90 -2.00
CA VAL A 83 6.91 4.66 -3.26
C VAL A 83 5.90 4.67 -4.39
N LEU A 84 6.17 5.49 -5.41
CA LEU A 84 5.25 5.77 -6.50
C LEU A 84 5.72 5.14 -7.80
N MET A 85 4.78 4.74 -8.65
CA MET A 85 5.08 4.35 -10.02
C MET A 85 5.43 5.60 -10.86
N THR A 86 6.56 5.55 -11.57
CA THR A 86 7.11 6.72 -12.28
C THR A 86 6.15 7.37 -13.28
N PHE A 87 5.37 6.58 -14.02
CA PHE A 87 4.52 7.11 -15.09
C PHE A 87 3.10 7.47 -14.65
N THR A 88 2.55 6.76 -13.68
CA THR A 88 1.15 6.91 -13.25
C THR A 88 1.00 7.59 -11.89
N SER A 89 2.09 7.73 -11.14
CA SER A 89 2.08 8.19 -9.73
C SER A 89 1.26 7.32 -8.78
N GLU A 90 0.92 6.09 -9.19
CA GLU A 90 0.21 5.14 -8.33
C GLU A 90 1.11 4.69 -7.17
N VAL A 91 0.53 4.57 -5.96
CA VAL A 91 1.26 4.15 -4.77
C VAL A 91 1.53 2.64 -4.83
N MET A 92 2.78 2.24 -4.93
CA MET A 92 3.20 0.84 -4.98
C MET A 92 3.58 0.28 -3.60
N ALA A 93 4.08 1.13 -2.72
CA ALA A 93 4.39 0.80 -1.34
C ALA A 93 4.01 1.97 -0.44
N ARG A 94 3.44 1.69 0.74
CA ARG A 94 3.15 2.67 1.77
C ARG A 94 3.62 2.15 3.12
N VAL A 95 4.24 3.02 3.90
CA VAL A 95 4.55 2.81 5.31
C VAL A 95 3.99 3.98 6.10
N ASP A 96 2.98 3.73 6.92
CA ASP A 96 2.41 4.70 7.86
C ASP A 96 2.94 4.43 9.27
N MET A 97 3.25 5.48 10.00
CA MET A 97 3.81 5.41 11.35
C MET A 97 3.07 6.38 12.27
N GLN A 98 2.64 5.89 13.43
CA GLN A 98 1.90 6.66 14.42
C GLN A 98 2.46 6.40 15.82
N ALA A 99 2.83 7.47 16.53
CA ALA A 99 3.21 7.37 17.93
C ALA A 99 2.04 6.82 18.77
N LEU A 100 2.32 5.79 19.58
CA LEU A 100 1.45 5.29 20.65
C LEU A 100 1.87 5.84 22.02
N SER A 101 3.17 6.13 22.17
CA SER A 101 3.77 6.82 23.30
C SER A 101 5.10 7.45 22.87
N ALA A 102 5.81 8.11 23.79
CA ALA A 102 7.11 8.73 23.49
C ALA A 102 8.14 7.75 22.89
N ASN A 103 8.06 6.45 23.20
CA ASN A 103 9.01 5.42 22.76
C ASN A 103 8.33 4.19 22.14
N SER A 104 7.09 4.34 21.63
CA SER A 104 6.34 3.26 21.02
C SER A 104 5.62 3.76 19.79
N THR A 105 5.78 3.05 18.67
CA THR A 105 5.23 3.43 17.37
C THR A 105 4.47 2.26 16.76
N ARG A 106 3.22 2.51 16.34
CA ARG A 106 2.48 1.62 15.44
C ARG A 106 2.95 1.86 14.02
N VAL A 107 3.18 0.78 13.29
CA VAL A 107 3.60 0.80 11.88
C VAL A 107 2.60 -0.01 11.08
N ASP A 108 2.18 0.55 9.96
CA ASP A 108 1.34 -0.10 8.96
C ASP A 108 2.11 -0.12 7.64
N VAL A 109 2.43 -1.31 7.13
CA VAL A 109 3.12 -1.51 5.86
C VAL A 109 2.13 -2.09 4.87
N GLN A 110 2.09 -1.55 3.66
CA GLN A 110 1.29 -2.08 2.56
C GLN A 110 2.08 -2.04 1.25
N MET A 111 1.91 -3.06 0.44
CA MET A 111 2.56 -3.21 -0.87
C MET A 111 1.52 -3.53 -1.94
N TRP A 112 1.78 -3.17 -3.20
CA TRP A 112 0.85 -3.35 -4.31
C TRP A 112 0.31 -4.79 -4.41
N GLY A 113 1.18 -5.79 -4.31
CA GLY A 113 0.86 -7.21 -4.44
C GLY A 113 1.45 -7.87 -5.69
N GLU A 114 2.09 -7.09 -6.57
CA GLU A 114 2.64 -7.56 -7.84
C GLU A 114 4.17 -7.65 -7.81
N ASN A 115 4.72 -8.70 -8.44
CA ASN A 115 6.17 -8.93 -8.55
C ASN A 115 6.92 -8.83 -7.21
N VAL A 116 7.87 -7.90 -7.10
CA VAL A 116 8.69 -7.68 -5.90
C VAL A 116 7.92 -6.99 -4.77
N TRP A 117 6.74 -6.43 -5.04
CA TRP A 117 5.89 -5.72 -4.09
C TRP A 117 4.89 -6.66 -3.40
N ASN A 118 5.37 -7.79 -2.88
CA ASN A 118 4.53 -8.86 -2.35
C ASN A 118 4.61 -8.99 -0.82
N GLN A 119 3.99 -10.02 -0.24
CA GLN A 119 4.04 -10.26 1.20
C GLN A 119 5.47 -10.43 1.74
N SER A 120 6.39 -11.02 0.97
CA SER A 120 7.79 -11.12 1.39
C SER A 120 8.46 -9.76 1.54
N ALA A 121 8.10 -8.78 0.70
CA ALA A 121 8.58 -7.41 0.85
C ALA A 121 7.96 -6.69 2.06
N VAL A 122 6.70 -6.97 2.39
CA VAL A 122 6.07 -6.53 3.65
C VAL A 122 6.85 -7.07 4.85
N ASP A 123 7.12 -8.38 4.85
CA ASP A 123 7.85 -9.04 5.95
C ASP A 123 9.29 -8.52 6.07
N ALA A 124 9.95 -8.26 4.94
CA ALA A 124 11.29 -7.69 4.89
C ALA A 124 11.32 -6.25 5.44
N MET A 125 10.32 -5.42 5.09
CA MET A 125 10.17 -4.08 5.65
C MET A 125 9.93 -4.11 7.15
N GLN A 126 9.06 -5.00 7.63
CA GLN A 126 8.82 -5.19 9.05
C GLN A 126 10.11 -5.57 9.79
N ALA A 127 10.86 -6.56 9.28
CA ALA A 127 12.12 -6.99 9.87
C ALA A 127 13.17 -5.87 9.87
N ALA A 128 13.31 -5.12 8.77
CA ALA A 128 14.24 -4.00 8.69
C ALA A 128 13.91 -2.91 9.73
N ILE A 129 12.63 -2.63 9.97
CA ILE A 129 12.21 -1.67 11.00
C ILE A 129 12.48 -2.22 12.41
N GLN A 130 12.17 -3.49 12.67
CA GLN A 130 12.37 -4.11 13.98
C GLN A 130 13.85 -4.21 14.36
N PHE A 131 14.69 -4.69 13.43
CA PHE A 131 16.09 -5.02 13.69
C PHE A 131 17.08 -3.95 13.23
N GLY A 132 16.65 -2.98 12.42
CA GLY A 132 17.49 -1.87 11.95
C GLY A 132 18.48 -2.25 10.85
N VAL A 133 18.29 -3.39 10.18
CA VAL A 133 19.16 -3.88 9.10
C VAL A 133 18.35 -4.03 7.82
N PRO A 134 18.60 -3.21 6.79
CA PRO A 134 17.95 -3.36 5.49
C PRO A 134 18.27 -4.70 4.82
N SER A 135 17.26 -5.32 4.23
CA SER A 135 17.39 -6.57 3.48
C SER A 135 16.19 -6.73 2.55
N CYS A 136 16.40 -7.14 1.29
CA CYS A 136 15.30 -7.25 0.32
C CYS A 136 14.51 -8.56 0.45
N THR A 137 14.90 -9.39 1.42
CA THR A 137 14.21 -10.60 1.83
C THR A 137 14.25 -10.69 3.35
N ASN A 138 13.20 -11.22 3.96
CA ASN A 138 13.21 -11.46 5.40
C ASN A 138 14.03 -12.73 5.73
N TYR A 139 15.12 -12.57 6.48
CA TYR A 139 15.92 -13.68 7.03
C TYR A 139 15.70 -13.90 8.52
N PHE A 140 14.89 -13.06 9.15
CA PHE A 140 14.52 -13.19 10.56
C PHE A 140 13.30 -14.10 10.67
N PRO A 141 13.16 -14.85 11.80
CA PRO A 141 11.95 -15.61 12.05
C PRO A 141 10.74 -14.70 11.93
N GLY A 142 9.81 -15.04 11.03
CA GLY A 142 8.53 -14.35 10.96
C GLY A 142 7.72 -14.58 12.24
N PRO A 143 6.68 -13.77 12.51
CA PRO A 143 5.71 -14.12 13.52
C PRO A 143 5.18 -15.51 13.15
N GLU A 144 5.44 -16.49 14.01
CA GLU A 144 5.01 -17.85 13.80
C GLU A 144 3.49 -17.84 13.58
N THR A 145 3.08 -18.09 12.34
CA THR A 145 1.69 -18.38 12.05
C THR A 145 1.40 -19.62 12.88
N SER A 146 0.72 -19.45 14.02
CA SER A 146 0.23 -20.55 14.84
C SER A 146 -0.85 -21.26 14.01
N ASN A 147 -0.42 -22.03 13.02
CA ASN A 147 -1.29 -22.86 12.22
C ASN A 147 -1.87 -23.88 13.19
N GLN A 148 -3.19 -23.82 13.30
CA GLN A 148 -4.07 -24.60 14.14
C GLN A 148 -4.06 -26.10 13.77
N THR A 149 -2.89 -26.73 13.76
CA THR A 149 -2.77 -28.19 13.72
C THR A 149 -2.68 -28.74 15.14
N ILE A 150 -3.45 -28.18 16.08
CA ILE A 150 -3.82 -28.83 17.34
C ILE A 150 -5.22 -29.47 17.19
N ILE A 151 -5.58 -29.98 16.01
CA ILE A 151 -6.73 -30.89 15.85
C ILE A 151 -6.35 -32.03 14.90
N LYS A 152 -5.26 -32.74 15.21
CA LYS A 152 -5.07 -34.12 14.70
C LYS A 152 -4.27 -35.02 15.65
N ARG A 153 -4.33 -34.73 16.95
CA ARG A 153 -3.88 -35.62 18.04
C ARG A 153 -4.92 -35.68 19.16
N ARG A 154 -6.11 -36.21 18.85
CA ARG A 154 -6.88 -36.95 19.85
C ARG A 154 -7.25 -38.28 19.22
N ARG A 155 -6.58 -39.30 19.76
CA ARG A 155 -6.91 -40.73 19.87
C ARG A 155 -8.02 -41.27 18.98
#